data_AF-A0A0T1QHG1-F1
#
_entry.id   AF-A0A0T1QHG1-F1
#
_cell.length_a   1.000
_cell.length_b   1.000
_cell.length_c   1.000
_cell.angle_alpha   90.00
_cell.angle_beta   90.00
_cell.angle_gamma   90.00
#
_symmetry.space_group_name_H-M   'P 1'
#
loop_
_entity.id
_entity.type
_entity.pdbx_description
1 polymer ?
#
loop_
_entity_poly.entity_id
_entity_poly.type
_entity_poly.pdbx_seq_one_letter_code
_entity_poly.pdbx_strand_id
1 'polypeptide(L)'
;MAAVIGVVGTYLVNANNDTKATPPAAAAQGPDSSKAPESQAPATAGESAPATPTATTSEPTTPPTTPPTTPPTTPPTTPPAKPAGTVEWQGALAITYTDPKDLDSAPPVESEINVRNDFSVYPFGDHMLQPEGETKALVWKDASKVPAYADCAGVVDTLGTSTEMKLTTGLVVCARTNDGRLARLTVKELTGQSSDTTGIFDVVVWSR
;
A
#
# COMPACT_ATOMS: atom_id res chain seq x y z
N MET A 1 -29.19 -58.65 -4.59
CA MET A 1 -29.89 -57.77 -5.56
C MET A 1 -28.96 -56.61 -5.87
N ALA A 2 -28.76 -56.35 -7.17
CA ALA A 2 -28.42 -55.09 -7.87
C ALA A 2 -27.35 -54.12 -7.29
N ALA A 3 -26.54 -53.40 -8.05
CA ALA A 3 -26.08 -53.45 -9.44
C ALA A 3 -24.97 -52.38 -9.58
N VAL A 4 -23.96 -52.74 -10.38
CA VAL A 4 -22.93 -51.98 -11.11
C VAL A 4 -23.25 -50.50 -11.43
N ILE A 5 -22.22 -49.64 -11.53
CA ILE A 5 -21.87 -48.83 -12.73
C ILE A 5 -20.48 -48.22 -12.50
N GLY A 6 -19.55 -48.50 -13.41
CA GLY A 6 -18.23 -47.88 -13.46
C GLY A 6 -18.19 -46.67 -14.38
N VAL A 7 -17.11 -45.89 -14.28
CA VAL A 7 -16.66 -45.01 -15.36
C VAL A 7 -15.13 -45.06 -15.39
N VAL A 8 -14.58 -45.62 -16.46
CA VAL A 8 -13.19 -45.42 -16.86
C VAL A 8 -13.22 -44.26 -17.85
N GLY A 9 -12.74 -43.08 -17.43
CA GLY A 9 -12.57 -41.93 -18.30
C GLY A 9 -11.15 -41.90 -18.86
N THR A 10 -10.99 -42.19 -20.14
CA THR A 10 -9.76 -41.93 -20.89
C THR A 10 -9.66 -40.44 -21.22
N TYR A 11 -8.61 -39.77 -20.76
CA TYR A 11 -8.25 -38.44 -21.24
C TYR A 11 -7.66 -38.54 -22.65
N LEU A 12 -8.32 -37.95 -23.64
CA LEU A 12 -7.72 -37.66 -24.94
C LEU A 12 -7.26 -36.20 -24.96
N VAL A 13 -5.99 -36.03 -25.35
CA VAL A 13 -5.26 -34.76 -25.46
C VAL A 13 -5.32 -34.26 -26.91
N ASN A 14 -5.49 -32.93 -27.03
CA ASN A 14 -5.17 -31.96 -28.10
C ASN A 14 -5.48 -32.23 -29.58
N ALA A 15 -6.04 -31.20 -30.22
CA ALA A 15 -5.34 -30.47 -31.29
C ALA A 15 -5.95 -29.06 -31.47
N ASN A 16 -5.19 -28.03 -31.10
CA ASN A 16 -5.43 -26.65 -31.54
C ASN A 16 -4.59 -26.46 -32.80
N ASN A 17 -5.24 -26.23 -33.95
CA ASN A 17 -4.57 -25.80 -35.17
C ASN A 17 -5.54 -24.89 -35.92
N ASP A 18 -5.53 -23.60 -35.58
CA ASP A 18 -6.12 -22.58 -36.44
C ASP A 18 -5.09 -21.54 -36.84
N THR A 19 -5.16 -21.27 -38.12
CA THR A 19 -4.15 -20.66 -38.96
C THR A 19 -4.37 -19.16 -38.98
N LYS A 20 -3.31 -18.40 -38.69
CA LYS A 20 -2.94 -17.08 -39.27
C LYS A 20 -4.08 -16.21 -39.85
N ALA A 21 -4.39 -15.10 -39.18
CA ALA A 21 -4.86 -13.88 -39.85
C ALA A 21 -4.42 -12.61 -39.09
N THR A 22 -3.53 -11.85 -39.75
CA THR A 22 -3.02 -10.53 -39.34
C THR A 22 -3.98 -9.43 -39.80
N PRO A 23 -4.33 -8.42 -38.98
CA PRO A 23 -5.00 -7.22 -39.47
C PRO A 23 -3.98 -6.23 -40.08
N PRO A 24 -4.33 -5.51 -41.17
CA PRO A 24 -3.37 -4.72 -41.95
C PRO A 24 -2.94 -3.42 -41.28
N ALA A 25 -1.68 -3.05 -41.56
CA ALA A 25 -1.00 -1.84 -41.14
C ALA A 25 -1.48 -0.60 -41.92
N ALA A 26 -1.66 0.51 -41.22
CA ALA A 26 -1.77 1.85 -41.81
C ALA A 26 -0.37 2.40 -42.10
N ALA A 27 -0.14 2.83 -43.34
CA ALA A 27 1.12 3.38 -43.81
C ALA A 27 1.22 4.90 -43.53
N ALA A 28 2.32 5.25 -42.85
CA ALA A 28 3.25 6.36 -43.05
C ALA A 28 2.77 7.74 -43.56
N GLN A 29 3.21 8.80 -42.87
CA GLN A 29 4.21 9.78 -43.36
C GLN A 29 4.45 10.88 -42.30
N GLY A 30 5.69 11.06 -41.84
CA GLY A 30 6.18 12.31 -41.23
C GLY A 30 6.94 13.14 -42.27
N PRO A 31 7.88 14.03 -41.90
CA PRO A 31 7.90 14.97 -40.78
C PRO A 31 8.11 16.43 -41.29
N ASP A 32 8.35 17.37 -40.37
CA ASP A 32 9.30 18.50 -40.45
C ASP A 32 8.76 19.95 -40.31
N SER A 33 9.54 20.71 -39.52
CA SER A 33 9.86 22.14 -39.61
C SER A 33 8.95 23.21 -38.98
N SER A 34 9.35 23.60 -37.77
CA SER A 34 9.72 24.97 -37.34
C SER A 34 9.41 26.13 -38.30
N LYS A 35 8.76 27.20 -37.77
CA LYS A 35 9.20 28.63 -37.83
C LYS A 35 8.20 29.59 -37.14
N ALA A 36 8.63 30.28 -36.09
CA ALA A 36 8.26 31.69 -35.82
C ALA A 36 9.33 32.57 -36.52
N PRO A 37 9.18 33.89 -36.79
CA PRO A 37 8.35 34.89 -36.10
C PRO A 37 7.67 35.93 -37.03
N GLU A 38 6.91 36.88 -36.47
CA GLU A 38 7.00 38.28 -36.92
C GLU A 38 6.46 39.30 -35.91
N SER A 39 7.06 40.49 -35.99
CA SER A 39 7.14 41.59 -35.03
C SER A 39 6.19 42.72 -35.42
N GLN A 40 5.67 43.48 -34.45
CA GLN A 40 5.51 44.95 -34.55
C GLN A 40 5.13 45.59 -33.19
N ALA A 41 6.04 46.42 -32.68
CA ALA A 41 5.77 47.64 -31.88
C ALA A 41 5.84 48.85 -32.85
N PRO A 42 5.42 50.12 -32.54
CA PRO A 42 5.60 50.91 -31.30
C PRO A 42 4.30 51.71 -30.90
N ALA A 43 4.18 52.48 -29.81
CA ALA A 43 4.90 53.70 -29.42
C ALA A 43 4.37 54.28 -28.06
N THR A 44 5.30 54.80 -27.23
CA THR A 44 5.31 56.04 -26.38
C THR A 44 4.01 56.66 -25.82
N ALA A 45 3.93 57.37 -24.68
CA ALA A 45 4.82 57.94 -23.67
C ALA A 45 3.95 58.41 -22.46
N GLY A 46 4.57 58.77 -21.33
CA GLY A 46 3.93 59.54 -20.26
C GLY A 46 4.54 59.24 -18.89
N GLU A 47 5.72 59.77 -18.55
CA GLU A 47 5.96 61.08 -17.92
C GLU A 47 6.12 60.94 -16.39
N SER A 48 7.32 61.25 -15.91
CA SER A 48 7.72 61.30 -14.50
C SER A 48 7.33 62.64 -13.87
N ALA A 49 6.96 62.65 -12.58
CA ALA A 49 7.52 63.60 -11.61
C ALA A 49 7.13 63.25 -10.16
N PRO A 50 8.00 63.55 -9.17
CA PRO A 50 7.82 63.22 -7.75
C PRO A 50 7.23 64.39 -6.95
N ALA A 51 6.59 64.10 -5.81
CA ALA A 51 6.31 65.12 -4.79
C ALA A 51 6.35 64.53 -3.36
N THR A 52 7.24 65.08 -2.57
CA THR A 52 7.29 65.13 -1.09
C THR A 52 7.68 66.61 -0.82
N PRO A 53 7.28 67.32 0.26
CA PRO A 53 7.00 66.84 1.63
C PRO A 53 5.77 67.49 2.30
N THR A 54 5.44 67.10 3.54
CA THR A 54 5.14 68.04 4.65
C THR A 54 5.12 67.25 5.96
N ALA A 55 5.90 67.72 6.94
CA ALA A 55 5.91 67.23 8.30
C ALA A 55 4.74 67.86 9.08
N THR A 56 4.00 67.03 9.83
CA THR A 56 3.06 67.48 10.86
C THR A 56 3.42 66.78 12.17
N THR A 57 3.83 67.58 13.14
CA THR A 57 3.98 67.19 14.54
C THR A 57 2.61 66.90 15.14
N SER A 58 2.43 65.68 15.66
CA SER A 58 1.29 65.31 16.52
C SER A 58 1.85 64.72 17.82
N GLU A 59 1.34 65.21 18.94
CA GLU A 59 1.69 64.85 20.32
C GLU A 59 1.47 63.35 20.63
N PRO A 60 2.14 62.79 21.66
CA PRO A 60 1.89 61.43 22.10
C PRO A 60 0.67 61.38 23.03
N THR A 61 -0.48 60.95 22.52
CA THR A 61 -1.57 60.43 23.36
C THR A 61 -1.28 58.97 23.71
N THR A 62 -1.00 58.70 24.99
CA THR A 62 -0.91 57.35 25.55
C THR A 62 -2.22 56.57 25.30
N PRO A 63 -2.18 55.38 24.67
CA PRO A 63 -3.33 54.49 24.62
C PRO A 63 -3.59 53.88 26.01
N PRO A 64 -4.85 53.58 26.38
CA PRO A 64 -5.14 52.85 27.60
C PRO A 64 -4.56 51.43 27.53
N THR A 65 -3.73 51.07 28.52
CA THR A 65 -3.18 49.73 28.69
C THR A 65 -4.27 48.80 29.18
N THR A 66 -4.99 48.14 28.26
CA THR A 66 -5.79 46.96 28.61
C THR A 66 -4.81 45.83 28.94
N PRO A 67 -4.87 45.19 30.12
CA PRO A 67 -4.04 44.03 30.40
C PRO A 67 -4.36 42.92 29.38
N PRO A 68 -3.36 42.21 28.83
CA PRO A 68 -3.63 41.09 27.94
C PRO A 68 -4.36 40.02 28.74
N THR A 69 -5.63 39.79 28.42
CA THR A 69 -6.34 38.58 28.80
C THR A 69 -5.73 37.44 28.01
N THR A 70 -4.82 36.70 28.63
CA THR A 70 -4.32 35.44 28.09
C THR A 70 -5.52 34.52 27.86
N PRO A 71 -5.82 34.10 26.61
CA PRO A 71 -6.88 33.13 26.38
C PRO A 71 -6.56 31.85 27.16
N PRO A 72 -7.55 31.17 27.74
CA PRO A 72 -7.31 29.92 28.43
C PRO A 72 -6.70 28.93 27.45
N THR A 73 -5.47 28.48 27.74
CA THR A 73 -4.85 27.36 27.05
C THR A 73 -5.62 26.11 27.43
N THR A 74 -6.52 25.68 26.56
CA THR A 74 -7.13 24.35 26.64
C THR A 74 -6.00 23.33 26.55
N PRO A 75 -5.86 22.41 27.52
CA PRO A 75 -4.86 21.35 27.42
C PRO A 75 -5.15 20.50 26.16
N PRO A 76 -4.10 19.99 25.48
CA PRO A 76 -4.29 19.17 24.29
C PRO A 76 -5.17 17.96 24.62
N THR A 77 -6.27 17.81 23.88
CA THR A 77 -7.24 16.71 24.04
C THR A 77 -6.81 15.44 23.31
N THR A 78 -5.56 15.35 22.84
CA THR A 78 -5.07 14.17 22.15
C THR A 78 -4.85 13.03 23.14
N PRO A 79 -5.54 11.89 22.99
CA PRO A 79 -5.28 10.71 23.80
C PRO A 79 -3.81 10.31 23.71
N PRO A 80 -3.21 9.76 24.78
CA PRO A 80 -1.86 9.23 24.73
C PRO A 80 -1.72 8.22 23.59
N ALA A 81 -0.66 8.35 22.80
CA ALA A 81 -0.34 7.36 21.77
C ALA A 81 -0.12 5.99 22.42
N LYS A 82 -0.64 4.93 21.80
CA LYS A 82 -0.44 3.55 22.24
C LYS A 82 1.05 3.21 22.16
N PRO A 83 1.65 2.52 23.14
CA PRO A 83 3.03 2.07 23.04
C PRO A 83 3.22 1.14 21.85
N ALA A 84 4.35 1.27 21.14
CA ALA A 84 4.75 0.36 20.07
C ALA A 84 4.80 -1.10 20.56
N GLY A 85 4.41 -2.04 19.70
CA GLY A 85 4.42 -3.46 20.04
C GLY A 85 3.23 -3.93 20.87
N THR A 86 2.25 -3.08 21.13
CA THR A 86 0.99 -3.53 21.76
C THR A 86 0.14 -4.23 20.71
N VAL A 87 -0.43 -5.39 21.03
CA VAL A 87 -1.32 -6.10 20.10
C VAL A 87 -2.54 -5.22 19.79
N GLU A 88 -2.80 -5.03 18.51
CA GLU A 88 -3.95 -4.30 17.96
C GLU A 88 -5.01 -5.27 17.47
N TRP A 89 -4.57 -6.35 16.84
CA TRP A 89 -5.43 -7.43 16.45
C TRP A 89 -4.69 -8.77 16.49
N GLN A 90 -5.43 -9.83 16.83
CA GLN A 90 -4.94 -11.19 16.79
C GLN A 90 -6.09 -12.14 16.47
N GLY A 91 -5.87 -13.05 15.51
CA GLY A 91 -6.89 -14.00 15.12
C GLY A 91 -6.49 -14.84 13.91
N ALA A 92 -7.39 -15.73 13.53
CA ALA A 92 -7.28 -16.44 12.26
C ALA A 92 -7.68 -15.50 11.11
N LEU A 93 -6.92 -15.51 10.02
CA LEU A 93 -7.18 -14.77 8.80
C LEU A 93 -7.14 -15.73 7.61
N ALA A 94 -8.18 -15.72 6.79
CA ALA A 94 -8.14 -16.34 5.47
C ALA A 94 -7.81 -15.26 4.43
N ILE A 95 -6.85 -15.56 3.57
CA ILE A 95 -6.55 -14.78 2.38
C ILE A 95 -6.80 -15.71 1.19
N THR A 96 -7.85 -15.40 0.43
CA THR A 96 -8.23 -16.18 -0.75
C THR A 96 -7.66 -15.54 -2.01
N TYR A 97 -7.54 -16.30 -3.08
CA TYR A 97 -7.13 -15.78 -4.37
C TYR A 97 -8.00 -14.59 -4.77
N THR A 98 -7.36 -13.51 -5.25
CA THR A 98 -7.98 -12.23 -5.64
C THR A 98 -8.70 -11.46 -4.52
N ASP A 99 -8.47 -11.81 -3.26
CA ASP A 99 -9.02 -11.10 -2.08
C ASP A 99 -7.87 -10.66 -1.15
N PRO A 100 -7.12 -9.60 -1.53
CA PRO A 100 -6.00 -9.12 -0.75
C PRO A 100 -6.49 -8.46 0.56
N LYS A 101 -5.64 -8.43 1.60
CA LYS A 101 -6.00 -7.91 2.93
C LYS A 101 -5.12 -6.74 3.36
N ASP A 102 -5.75 -5.68 3.84
CA ASP A 102 -5.19 -4.61 4.66
C ASP A 102 -5.16 -5.12 6.12
N LEU A 103 -3.95 -5.29 6.67
CA LEU A 103 -3.68 -5.74 8.03
C LEU A 103 -3.64 -4.59 9.04
N ASP A 104 -3.64 -3.34 8.58
CA ASP A 104 -3.71 -2.15 9.42
C ASP A 104 -5.14 -1.88 9.94
N SER A 105 -6.12 -2.49 9.27
CA SER A 105 -7.50 -2.62 9.75
C SER A 105 -7.62 -3.69 10.85
N ALA A 106 -8.49 -3.45 11.84
CA ALA A 106 -8.78 -4.39 12.93
C ALA A 106 -10.29 -4.66 13.02
N PRO A 107 -10.80 -5.82 12.57
CA PRO A 107 -10.06 -6.93 11.95
C PRO A 107 -9.51 -6.59 10.55
N PRO A 108 -8.49 -7.32 10.06
CA PRO A 108 -8.01 -7.20 8.70
C PRO A 108 -9.11 -7.50 7.68
N VAL A 109 -9.23 -6.64 6.68
CA VAL A 109 -10.24 -6.71 5.62
C VAL A 109 -9.60 -6.27 4.31
N GLU A 110 -10.23 -6.57 3.18
CA GLU A 110 -9.82 -5.95 1.92
C GLU A 110 -10.13 -4.45 1.97
N SER A 111 -9.17 -3.64 1.53
CA SER A 111 -9.35 -2.22 1.27
C SER A 111 -9.73 -2.01 -0.20
N GLU A 112 -10.76 -1.20 -0.45
CA GLU A 112 -11.14 -0.73 -1.79
C GLU A 112 -10.03 0.11 -2.46
N ILE A 113 -9.10 0.63 -1.65
CA ILE A 113 -7.89 1.28 -2.12
C ILE A 113 -6.79 0.23 -2.17
N ASN A 114 -6.51 -0.31 -3.37
CA ASN A 114 -5.61 -1.45 -3.56
C ASN A 114 -4.23 -1.27 -2.93
N VAL A 115 -3.67 -0.06 -2.95
CA VAL A 115 -2.34 0.23 -2.38
C VAL A 115 -2.28 0.13 -0.86
N ARG A 116 -3.44 0.04 -0.19
CA ARG A 116 -3.55 -0.19 1.25
C ARG A 116 -3.64 -1.66 1.63
N ASN A 117 -3.81 -2.56 0.66
CA ASN A 117 -3.70 -3.98 0.96
C ASN A 117 -2.22 -4.34 1.15
N ASP A 118 -1.96 -5.27 2.06
CA ASP A 118 -0.61 -5.70 2.43
C ASP A 118 -0.25 -7.06 1.86
N PHE A 119 -1.21 -7.98 1.79
CA PHE A 119 -0.94 -9.36 1.40
C PHE A 119 -2.05 -9.95 0.55
N SER A 120 -1.64 -10.75 -0.41
CA SER A 120 -2.50 -11.57 -1.27
C SER A 120 -1.91 -12.98 -1.37
N VAL A 121 -2.76 -13.94 -1.75
CA VAL A 121 -2.34 -15.32 -2.02
C VAL A 121 -2.59 -15.67 -3.48
N TYR A 122 -1.60 -16.26 -4.13
CA TYR A 122 -1.63 -16.63 -5.55
C TYR A 122 -1.29 -18.11 -5.79
N PRO A 123 -1.84 -18.74 -6.84
CA PRO A 123 -1.68 -20.18 -7.13
C PRO A 123 -0.57 -20.49 -8.15
N PHE A 124 0.39 -19.58 -8.40
CA PHE A 124 1.38 -19.78 -9.46
C PHE A 124 2.45 -20.78 -9.06
N GLY A 125 2.33 -22.02 -9.57
CA GLY A 125 3.22 -23.14 -9.28
C GLY A 125 2.91 -23.81 -7.93
N ASP A 126 2.69 -23.00 -6.89
CA ASP A 126 2.30 -23.41 -5.54
C ASP A 126 1.45 -22.29 -4.89
N HIS A 127 1.08 -22.46 -3.61
CA HIS A 127 0.56 -21.37 -2.78
C HIS A 127 1.66 -20.35 -2.51
N MET A 128 1.51 -19.13 -3.04
CA MET A 128 2.44 -18.03 -2.87
C MET A 128 1.81 -16.94 -2.02
N LEU A 129 2.57 -16.35 -1.11
CA LEU A 129 2.23 -15.11 -0.41
C LEU A 129 2.93 -13.95 -1.09
N GLN A 130 2.17 -12.96 -1.53
CA GLN A 130 2.69 -11.78 -2.19
C GLN A 130 2.52 -10.57 -1.26
N PRO A 131 3.63 -9.92 -0.84
CA PRO A 131 3.57 -8.58 -0.27
C PRO A 131 3.07 -7.59 -1.34
N GLU A 132 2.13 -6.74 -0.96
CA GLU A 132 1.54 -5.71 -1.83
C GLU A 132 2.08 -4.31 -1.47
N GLY A 133 2.08 -3.40 -2.45
CA GLY A 133 2.50 -2.02 -2.21
C GLY A 133 3.90 -1.89 -1.60
N GLU A 134 4.01 -1.21 -0.46
CA GLU A 134 5.27 -1.01 0.28
C GLU A 134 5.53 -2.10 1.33
N THR A 135 4.67 -3.11 1.41
CA THR A 135 4.77 -4.17 2.42
C THR A 135 6.04 -4.98 2.24
N LYS A 136 6.72 -5.22 3.36
CA LYS A 136 7.91 -6.08 3.43
C LYS A 136 7.61 -7.30 4.26
N ALA A 137 8.14 -8.43 3.83
CA ALA A 137 7.99 -9.69 4.53
C ALA A 137 9.31 -10.45 4.62
N LEU A 138 9.50 -11.15 5.73
CA LEU A 138 10.64 -12.00 5.99
C LEU A 138 10.16 -13.34 6.53
N VAL A 139 10.55 -14.43 5.87
CA VAL A 139 10.41 -15.77 6.44
C VAL A 139 11.32 -15.91 7.65
N TRP A 140 10.72 -16.20 8.81
CA TRP A 140 11.44 -16.46 10.04
C TRP A 140 12.09 -17.85 9.99
N LYS A 141 13.41 -17.90 10.19
CA LYS A 141 14.20 -19.14 10.00
C LYS A 141 14.40 -19.97 11.27
N ASP A 142 14.29 -19.35 12.45
CA ASP A 142 14.44 -20.07 13.71
C ASP A 142 13.13 -20.75 14.09
N ALA A 143 12.98 -22.00 13.66
CA ALA A 143 11.79 -22.81 13.94
C ALA A 143 11.60 -23.15 15.43
N SER A 144 12.62 -22.93 16.28
CA SER A 144 12.52 -23.21 17.72
C SER A 144 11.81 -22.11 18.51
N LYS A 145 11.60 -20.95 17.88
CA LYS A 145 11.04 -19.76 18.51
C LYS A 145 9.96 -19.14 17.63
N VAL A 146 8.81 -18.83 18.24
CA VAL A 146 7.81 -17.97 17.59
C VAL A 146 8.23 -16.50 17.78
N PRO A 147 8.51 -15.74 16.72
CA PRO A 147 9.01 -14.37 16.83
C PRO A 147 7.97 -13.47 17.51
N ALA A 148 8.40 -12.65 18.46
CA ALA A 148 7.61 -11.58 19.05
C ALA A 148 7.81 -10.26 18.27
N TYR A 149 7.12 -9.21 18.70
CA TYR A 149 7.27 -7.86 18.11
C TYR A 149 8.74 -7.45 17.94
N ALA A 150 9.54 -7.55 19.01
CA ALA A 150 10.95 -7.12 19.00
C ALA A 150 11.81 -7.93 18.02
N ASP A 151 11.49 -9.22 17.84
CA ASP A 151 12.18 -10.09 16.88
C ASP A 151 11.92 -9.63 15.46
N CYS A 152 10.65 -9.41 15.10
CA CYS A 152 10.28 -8.92 13.77
C CYS A 152 10.80 -7.50 13.52
N ALA A 153 10.72 -6.61 14.53
CA ALA A 153 11.20 -5.23 14.44
C ALA A 153 12.70 -5.14 14.17
N GLY A 154 13.49 -6.06 14.75
CA GLY A 154 14.93 -6.07 14.58
C GLY A 154 15.42 -6.49 13.19
N VAL A 155 14.56 -7.05 12.35
CA VAL A 155 14.99 -7.69 11.10
C VAL A 155 14.22 -7.27 9.86
N VAL A 156 12.91 -6.98 9.94
CA VAL A 156 12.06 -6.89 8.74
C VAL A 156 12.41 -5.69 7.85
N ASP A 157 12.84 -4.58 8.42
CA ASP A 157 13.20 -3.38 7.64
C ASP A 157 14.44 -3.60 6.76
N THR A 158 15.36 -4.42 7.26
CA THR A 158 16.68 -4.66 6.65
C THR A 158 16.69 -5.91 5.77
N LEU A 159 16.01 -6.97 6.21
CA LEU A 159 16.05 -8.29 5.57
C LEU A 159 14.74 -8.65 4.86
N GLY A 160 13.65 -7.91 5.12
CA GLY A 160 12.38 -8.14 4.47
C GLY A 160 12.43 -7.83 2.98
N THR A 161 11.62 -8.56 2.21
CA THR A 161 11.48 -8.43 0.77
C THR A 161 10.03 -8.11 0.41
N SER A 162 9.83 -7.49 -0.75
CA SER A 162 8.53 -7.35 -1.41
C SER A 162 8.28 -8.44 -2.46
N THR A 163 9.20 -9.40 -2.60
CA THR A 163 9.04 -10.53 -3.52
C THR A 163 8.13 -11.60 -2.92
N GLU A 164 7.39 -12.27 -3.80
CA GLU A 164 6.56 -13.43 -3.46
C GLU A 164 7.35 -14.53 -2.74
N MET A 165 6.70 -15.18 -1.78
CA MET A 165 7.29 -16.28 -1.02
C MET A 165 6.40 -17.51 -1.10
N LYS A 166 7.00 -18.67 -1.35
CA LYS A 166 6.29 -19.94 -1.30
C LYS A 166 5.81 -20.22 0.13
N LEU A 167 4.52 -20.49 0.27
CA LEU A 167 3.90 -20.87 1.53
C LEU A 167 4.06 -22.36 1.78
N THR A 168 4.28 -22.70 3.04
CA THR A 168 4.18 -24.06 3.57
C THR A 168 3.51 -24.01 4.95
N THR A 169 2.75 -25.04 5.31
CA THR A 169 2.12 -25.10 6.64
C THR A 169 3.20 -25.04 7.74
N GLY A 170 2.96 -24.19 8.75
CA GLY A 170 3.90 -23.93 9.83
C GLY A 170 4.92 -22.83 9.54
N LEU A 171 5.00 -22.32 8.31
CA LEU A 171 5.85 -21.18 7.97
C LEU A 171 5.43 -19.96 8.79
N VAL A 172 6.42 -19.26 9.36
CA VAL A 172 6.20 -18.01 10.07
C VAL A 172 6.83 -16.86 9.30
N VAL A 173 6.07 -15.79 9.12
CA VAL A 173 6.46 -14.59 8.40
C VAL A 173 6.40 -13.40 9.35
N CYS A 174 7.49 -12.65 9.46
CA CYS A 174 7.49 -11.29 10.01
C CYS A 174 7.20 -10.31 8.88
N ALA A 175 6.30 -9.37 9.11
CA ALA A 175 5.88 -8.41 8.10
C ALA A 175 5.91 -6.98 8.64
N ARG A 176 6.16 -6.03 7.75
CA ARG A 176 5.84 -4.61 7.92
C ARG A 176 4.80 -4.24 6.89
N THR A 177 3.64 -3.79 7.37
CA THR A 177 2.52 -3.31 6.55
C THR A 177 2.86 -1.96 5.92
N ASN A 178 2.03 -1.53 4.96
CA ASN A 178 2.18 -0.24 4.29
C ASN A 178 1.95 0.97 5.22
N ASP A 179 1.14 0.89 6.29
CA ASP A 179 1.05 1.94 7.32
C ASP A 179 2.12 1.79 8.43
N GLY A 180 3.06 0.85 8.25
CA GLY A 180 4.24 0.68 9.09
C GLY A 180 4.02 -0.14 10.36
N ARG A 181 2.85 -0.77 10.54
CA ARG A 181 2.66 -1.74 11.62
C ARG A 181 3.52 -2.98 11.38
N LEU A 182 3.85 -3.66 12.46
CA LEU A 182 4.43 -4.99 12.37
C LEU A 182 3.35 -6.03 12.50
N ALA A 183 3.49 -7.10 11.73
CA ALA A 183 2.65 -8.27 11.84
C ALA A 183 3.50 -9.54 11.85
N ARG A 184 2.94 -10.60 12.46
CA ARG A 184 3.41 -11.96 12.30
C ARG A 184 2.29 -12.80 11.75
N LEU A 185 2.56 -13.53 10.68
CA LEU A 185 1.65 -14.49 10.08
C LEU A 185 2.23 -15.89 10.26
N THR A 186 1.44 -16.84 10.72
CA THR A 186 1.81 -18.26 10.80
C THR A 186 0.84 -19.06 9.95
N VAL A 187 1.35 -19.70 8.90
CA VAL A 187 0.51 -20.52 8.00
C VAL A 187 -0.04 -21.72 8.76
N LYS A 188 -1.37 -21.83 8.83
CA LYS A 188 -2.08 -22.95 9.44
C LYS A 188 -2.53 -23.97 8.42
N GLU A 189 -3.04 -23.50 7.31
CA GLU A 189 -3.61 -24.36 6.28
C GLU A 189 -3.43 -23.70 4.93
N LEU A 190 -3.23 -24.53 3.92
CA LEU A 190 -3.18 -24.16 2.51
C LEU A 190 -4.15 -25.08 1.79
N THR A 191 -5.19 -24.51 1.19
CA THR A 191 -6.26 -25.25 0.52
C THR A 191 -6.52 -24.69 -0.87
N GLY A 192 -7.26 -25.45 -1.68
CA GLY A 192 -7.55 -25.09 -3.08
C GLY A 192 -6.32 -25.14 -3.99
N GLN A 193 -6.56 -24.95 -5.28
CA GLN A 193 -5.60 -24.89 -6.38
C GLN A 193 -6.13 -23.95 -7.48
N SER A 194 -5.27 -23.21 -8.17
CA SER A 194 -5.74 -22.21 -9.15
C SER A 194 -6.67 -21.18 -8.45
N SER A 195 -7.86 -20.92 -8.97
CA SER A 195 -8.68 -19.80 -8.52
C SER A 195 -9.39 -19.98 -7.17
N ASP A 196 -9.40 -21.17 -6.56
CA ASP A 196 -9.95 -21.41 -5.20
C ASP A 196 -8.85 -21.50 -4.13
N THR A 197 -7.61 -21.15 -4.48
CA THR A 197 -6.48 -21.11 -3.56
C THR A 197 -6.75 -20.22 -2.35
N THR A 198 -6.48 -20.76 -1.16
CA THR A 198 -6.68 -20.08 0.11
C THR A 198 -5.52 -20.37 1.05
N GLY A 199 -4.98 -19.33 1.68
CA GLY A 199 -4.10 -19.44 2.83
C GLY A 199 -4.85 -19.08 4.10
N ILE A 200 -4.78 -19.94 5.12
CA ILE A 200 -5.29 -19.67 6.46
C ILE A 200 -4.11 -19.43 7.39
N PHE A 201 -4.13 -18.32 8.11
CA PHE A 201 -3.03 -17.85 8.95
C PHE A 201 -3.49 -17.57 10.37
N ASP A 202 -2.68 -17.89 11.37
CA ASP A 202 -2.73 -17.19 12.66
C ASP A 202 -1.95 -15.89 12.52
N VAL A 203 -2.59 -14.77 12.81
CA VAL A 203 -2.01 -13.45 12.62
C VAL A 203 -1.99 -12.68 13.93
N VAL A 204 -0.92 -11.94 14.17
CA VAL A 204 -0.81 -10.92 15.21
C VAL A 204 -0.37 -9.63 14.55
N VAL A 205 -1.10 -8.54 14.76
CA VAL A 205 -0.74 -7.19 14.32
C VAL A 205 -0.47 -6.33 15.55
N TRP A 206 0.64 -5.62 15.54
CA TRP A 206 1.07 -4.75 16.63
C TRP A 206 0.92 -3.27 16.27
N SER A 207 0.77 -2.42 17.30
CA SER A 207 0.89 -0.98 17.13
C SER A 207 2.29 -0.56 16.77
N ARG A 208 2.35 0.51 15.98
CA ARG A 208 3.58 1.26 15.69
C ARG A 208 4.14 1.98 16.91
#